data_AF-A0A8X6HBF4-F1
#
_entry.id   AF-A0A8X6HBF4-F1
#
_cell.length_a   1.000
_cell.length_b   1.000
_cell.length_c   1.000
_cell.angle_alpha   90.00
_cell.angle_beta   90.00
_cell.angle_gamma   90.00
#
_symmetry.space_group_name_H-M   'P 1'
#
loop_
_entity.id
_entity.type
_entity.pdbx_description
1 polymer ?
#
loop_
_entity_poly.entity_id
_entity_poly.type
_entity_poly.pdbx_seq_one_letter_code
_entity_poly.pdbx_strand_id
1 'polypeptide(L)'
;MLPFVLRCVIAACLACFCSAILLGRIRQKETPETNVVQTSRFLFPRTEEGPACKTDQGLLGHCVDVRLCYAARQAVSVGNHPVRCGWINNFIPMVCCHPEQVQHPKLVFRPYRHQRTDFY
;
A
#
# COMPACT_ATOMS: atom_id res chain seq x y z
N MET A 1 9.26 50.01 -44.73
CA MET A 1 8.61 50.21 -43.41
C MET A 1 7.99 48.93 -42.81
N LEU A 2 8.05 47.77 -43.48
CA LEU A 2 7.57 46.47 -42.97
C LEU A 2 8.40 45.75 -41.87
N PRO A 3 9.70 46.02 -41.62
CA PRO A 3 10.49 45.20 -40.69
C PRO A 3 10.37 45.60 -39.21
N PHE A 4 9.77 46.76 -38.91
CA PHE A 4 9.60 47.23 -37.52
C PHE A 4 8.41 46.56 -36.83
N VAL A 5 7.30 46.39 -37.54
CA VAL A 5 6.08 45.78 -36.98
C VAL A 5 6.31 44.30 -36.63
N LEU A 6 7.04 43.57 -37.49
CA LEU A 6 7.36 42.16 -37.27
C LEU A 6 8.26 41.93 -36.05
N ARG A 7 9.19 42.85 -35.78
CA ARG A 7 10.06 42.79 -34.58
C ARG A 7 9.28 43.06 -33.29
N CYS A 8 8.29 43.96 -33.33
CA CYS A 8 7.43 44.22 -32.17
C CYS A 8 6.54 43.03 -31.81
N VAL A 9 6.01 42.30 -32.80
CA VAL A 9 5.16 41.12 -32.56
C VAL A 9 5.96 39.97 -31.95
N ILE A 10 7.19 39.72 -32.42
CA ILE A 10 8.04 38.66 -31.87
C ILE A 10 8.48 38.99 -30.43
N ALA A 11 8.79 40.25 -30.14
CA ALA A 11 9.15 40.68 -28.78
C ALA A 11 7.97 40.55 -27.80
N ALA A 12 6.74 40.86 -28.23
CA ALA A 12 5.55 40.70 -27.41
C ALA A 12 5.23 39.21 -27.13
N CYS A 13 5.41 38.32 -28.11
CA CYS A 13 5.22 36.88 -27.92
C CYS A 13 6.22 36.29 -26.91
N LEU A 14 7.50 36.68 -26.97
CA LEU A 14 8.51 36.16 -26.04
C LEU A 14 8.30 36.64 -24.59
N ALA A 15 7.82 37.87 -24.41
CA ALA A 15 7.49 38.39 -23.08
C ALA A 15 6.30 37.67 -22.42
N CYS A 16 5.31 37.22 -23.21
CA CYS A 16 4.15 36.49 -22.71
C CYS A 16 4.47 35.04 -22.28
N PHE A 17 5.46 34.40 -22.89
CA PHE A 17 5.87 33.05 -22.50
C PHE A 17 6.74 33.03 -21.23
N CYS A 18 7.50 34.09 -20.94
CA CYS A 18 8.29 34.17 -19.72
C CYS A 18 7.46 34.36 -18.44
N SER A 19 6.31 35.04 -18.51
CA SER A 19 5.43 35.24 -17.35
C SER A 19 4.68 33.96 -16.94
N ALA A 20 4.47 33.01 -17.86
CA ALA A 20 3.88 31.71 -17.54
C ALA A 20 4.81 30.80 -16.73
N ILE A 21 6.14 30.93 -16.89
CA ILE A 21 7.12 30.08 -16.19
C ILE A 21 7.38 30.58 -14.76
N LEU A 22 7.16 31.87 -14.48
CA LEU A 22 7.42 32.48 -13.18
C LEU A 22 6.31 32.28 -12.13
N LEU A 23 5.14 31.76 -12.53
CA LEU A 23 4.07 31.37 -11.58
C LEU A 23 4.20 29.92 -11.06
N GLY A 24 5.18 29.15 -11.56
CA GLY A 24 5.37 27.75 -11.20
C GLY A 24 6.15 27.48 -9.90
N ARG A 25 6.61 28.51 -9.17
CA ARG A 25 7.35 28.34 -7.90
C ARG A 25 6.52 28.65 -6.67
N ILE A 26 5.34 28.04 -6.57
CA ILE A 26 4.59 27.96 -5.31
C ILE A 26 5.15 26.77 -4.52
N ARG A 27 6.15 27.08 -3.70
CA ARG A 27 6.37 26.57 -2.34
C ARG A 27 5.68 25.23 -2.00
N GLN A 28 6.29 24.10 -2.36
CA GLN A 28 6.05 22.85 -1.62
C GLN A 28 6.64 23.03 -0.22
N LYS A 29 5.79 23.47 0.70
CA LYS A 29 6.04 23.31 2.13
C LYS A 29 5.82 21.83 2.39
N GLU A 30 6.88 21.02 2.31
CA GLU A 30 6.89 19.67 2.85
C GLU A 30 6.62 19.78 4.35
N THR A 31 5.35 19.71 4.72
CA THR A 31 4.97 19.26 6.05
C THR A 31 5.58 17.86 6.21
N PRO A 32 6.22 17.54 7.35
CA PRO A 32 6.65 16.18 7.60
C PRO A 32 5.39 15.33 7.63
N GLU A 33 5.07 14.67 6.51
CA GLU A 33 4.01 13.69 6.47
C GLU A 33 4.45 12.59 7.43
N THR A 34 3.83 12.65 8.60
CA THR A 34 3.76 11.55 9.54
C THR A 34 3.60 10.27 8.74
N ASN A 35 4.55 9.34 8.86
CA ASN A 35 4.47 7.96 8.39
C ASN A 35 3.36 7.16 9.11
N VAL A 36 2.25 7.82 9.43
CA VAL A 36 1.01 7.18 9.77
C VAL A 36 0.40 6.82 8.42
N VAL A 37 0.85 5.67 7.90
CA VAL A 37 0.06 4.90 6.95
C VAL A 37 -1.33 4.85 7.57
N GLN A 38 -2.28 5.56 6.95
CA GLN A 38 -3.69 5.41 7.28
C GLN A 38 -3.93 3.92 7.11
N THR A 39 -3.93 3.18 8.21
CA THR A 39 -4.33 1.78 8.20
C THR A 39 -5.75 1.88 7.70
N SER A 40 -5.91 1.67 6.40
CA SER A 40 -7.20 1.47 5.80
C SER A 40 -7.91 0.54 6.75
N ARG A 41 -9.20 0.77 6.96
CA ARG A 41 -10.04 -0.28 7.54
C ARG A 41 -9.85 -1.48 6.60
N PHE A 42 -8.82 -2.28 6.84
CA PHE A 42 -8.64 -3.61 6.34
C PHE A 42 -9.85 -4.27 6.96
N LEU A 43 -10.97 -4.21 6.23
CA LEU A 43 -12.07 -5.12 6.38
C LEU A 43 -11.42 -6.45 6.05
N PHE A 44 -10.78 -7.04 7.06
CA PHE A 44 -10.20 -8.36 6.94
C PHE A 44 -11.39 -9.23 6.59
N PRO A 45 -11.43 -9.78 5.36
CA PRO A 45 -12.54 -10.63 4.98
C PRO A 45 -12.65 -11.69 6.07
N ARG A 46 -13.86 -11.84 6.62
CA ARG A 46 -14.08 -12.86 7.64
C ARG A 46 -13.63 -14.19 7.04
N THR A 47 -13.17 -15.11 7.87
CA THR A 47 -12.65 -16.42 7.45
C THR A 47 -13.56 -17.18 6.48
N GLU A 48 -14.85 -16.85 6.44
CA GLU A 48 -15.87 -17.46 5.58
C GLU A 48 -16.14 -16.72 4.26
N GLU A 49 -15.54 -15.56 4.03
CA GLU A 49 -15.76 -14.77 2.81
C GLU A 49 -14.76 -15.11 1.69
N GLY A 50 -13.73 -15.91 1.99
CA GLY A 50 -12.72 -16.33 1.02
C GLY A 50 -13.15 -17.56 0.19
N PRO A 51 -12.75 -17.65 -1.09
CA PRO A 51 -13.03 -18.84 -1.90
C PRO A 51 -12.42 -20.09 -1.27
N ALA A 52 -13.16 -21.20 -1.36
CA ALA A 52 -12.70 -22.51 -0.89
C ALA A 52 -11.49 -22.98 -1.69
N CYS A 53 -10.54 -23.63 -1.01
CA CYS A 53 -9.30 -24.11 -1.60
C CYS A 53 -8.81 -25.39 -0.91
N LYS A 54 -7.79 -26.01 -1.49
CA LYS A 54 -7.12 -27.20 -0.93
C LYS A 54 -5.66 -26.88 -0.66
N THR A 55 -5.20 -27.19 0.55
CA THR A 55 -3.80 -27.03 0.96
C THR A 55 -2.90 -28.05 0.26
N ASP A 56 -1.58 -27.87 0.36
CA ASP A 56 -0.56 -28.81 -0.12
C ASP A 56 -0.69 -30.20 0.54
N GLN A 57 -1.13 -30.24 1.79
CA GLN A 57 -1.42 -31.47 2.54
C GLN A 57 -2.78 -32.09 2.18
N GLY A 58 -3.51 -31.50 1.22
CA GLY A 58 -4.81 -32.00 0.78
C GLY A 58 -5.98 -31.65 1.71
N LEU A 59 -5.77 -30.83 2.74
CA LEU A 59 -6.83 -30.37 3.65
C LEU A 59 -7.66 -29.26 3.00
N LEU A 60 -8.96 -29.24 3.30
CA LEU A 60 -9.89 -28.19 2.86
C LEU A 60 -9.66 -26.91 3.67
N GLY A 61 -9.69 -25.77 2.98
CA GLY A 61 -9.48 -24.47 3.60
C GLY A 61 -10.08 -23.33 2.81
N HIS A 62 -9.72 -22.11 3.21
CA HIS A 62 -10.16 -20.88 2.55
C HIS A 62 -8.96 -20.01 2.18
N CYS A 63 -9.16 -19.22 1.13
CA CYS A 63 -8.21 -18.20 0.73
C CYS A 63 -8.26 -17.01 1.67
N VAL A 64 -7.16 -16.79 2.40
CA VAL A 64 -7.02 -15.71 3.38
C VAL A 64 -5.74 -14.90 3.11
N ASP A 65 -5.66 -13.71 3.72
CA ASP A 65 -4.43 -12.92 3.75
C ASP A 65 -3.28 -13.76 4.34
N VAL A 66 -2.11 -13.77 3.69
CA VAL A 66 -0.91 -14.50 4.12
C VAL A 66 -0.54 -14.23 5.59
N ARG A 67 -0.82 -13.03 6.10
CA ARG A 67 -0.49 -12.61 7.46
C ARG A 67 -1.39 -13.26 8.51
N LEU A 68 -2.60 -13.69 8.13
CA LEU A 68 -3.56 -14.33 9.03
C LEU A 68 -3.30 -15.83 9.19
N CYS A 69 -2.67 -16.47 8.20
CA CYS A 69 -2.40 -17.90 8.27
C CYS A 69 -1.07 -18.18 8.99
N TYR A 70 -1.14 -18.80 10.18
CA TYR A 70 0.06 -19.12 10.97
C TYR A 70 1.00 -20.07 10.22
N ALA A 71 0.45 -21.13 9.62
CA ALA A 71 1.23 -22.12 8.87
C ALA A 71 1.94 -21.48 7.67
N ALA A 72 1.27 -20.57 6.94
CA ALA A 72 1.87 -19.86 5.83
C ALA A 72 3.01 -18.94 6.28
N ARG A 73 2.83 -18.21 7.39
CA ARG A 73 3.91 -17.39 7.96
C ARG A 73 5.10 -18.23 8.37
N GLN A 74 4.87 -19.39 8.98
CA GLN A 74 5.92 -20.31 9.36
C GLN A 74 6.65 -20.86 8.12
N ALA A 75 5.91 -21.27 7.09
CA ALA A 75 6.48 -21.71 5.81
C ALA A 75 7.38 -20.63 5.20
N VAL A 76 6.89 -19.38 5.10
CA VAL A 76 7.69 -18.26 4.58
C VAL A 76 8.95 -18.03 5.41
N SER A 77 8.86 -18.14 6.74
CA SER A 77 10.02 -17.93 7.62
C SER A 77 11.13 -18.97 7.44
N VAL A 78 10.79 -20.17 6.95
CA VAL A 78 11.76 -21.24 6.65
C VAL A 78 12.15 -21.30 5.17
N GLY A 79 11.71 -20.33 4.35
CA GLY A 79 12.01 -20.28 2.91
C GLY A 79 11.06 -21.12 2.03
N ASN A 80 10.00 -21.67 2.60
CA ASN A 80 8.97 -22.40 1.84
C ASN A 80 7.88 -21.46 1.33
N HIS A 81 7.22 -21.86 0.24
CA HIS A 81 6.18 -21.07 -0.41
C HIS A 81 4.80 -21.70 -0.17
N PRO A 82 3.88 -21.04 0.56
CA PRO A 82 2.54 -21.55 0.77
C PRO A 82 1.73 -21.56 -0.53
N VAL A 83 0.68 -22.39 -0.58
CA VAL A 83 -0.23 -22.46 -1.74
C VAL A 83 -0.94 -21.12 -1.90
N ARG A 84 -0.55 -20.37 -2.94
CA ARG A 84 -1.15 -19.07 -3.28
C ARG A 84 -2.43 -19.29 -4.05
N CYS A 85 -3.47 -18.53 -3.72
CA CYS A 85 -4.76 -18.63 -4.40
C CYS A 85 -5.36 -17.30 -4.85
N GLY A 86 -4.67 -16.18 -4.61
CA GLY A 86 -5.11 -14.88 -5.08
C GLY A 86 -4.27 -13.72 -4.56
N TRP A 87 -4.80 -12.51 -4.73
CA TRP A 87 -4.21 -11.26 -4.27
C TRP A 87 -5.30 -10.31 -3.77
N ILE A 88 -5.06 -9.64 -2.65
CA ILE A 88 -5.87 -8.53 -2.16
C ILE A 88 -5.27 -7.24 -2.72
N ASN A 89 -6.08 -6.48 -3.46
CA ASN A 89 -5.69 -5.21 -4.09
C ASN A 89 -4.42 -5.30 -4.96
N ASN A 90 -4.07 -6.47 -5.50
CA ASN A 90 -2.84 -6.72 -6.28
C ASN A 90 -1.50 -6.55 -5.52
N PHE A 91 -1.52 -6.33 -4.20
CA PHE A 91 -0.30 -6.09 -3.41
C PHE A 91 -0.08 -7.16 -2.32
N ILE A 92 -1.16 -7.67 -1.74
CA ILE A 92 -1.07 -8.59 -0.60
C ILE A 92 -1.43 -9.99 -1.08
N PRO A 93 -0.52 -10.98 -1.01
CA PRO A 93 -0.80 -12.33 -1.48
C PRO A 93 -1.83 -13.02 -0.58
N MET A 94 -2.75 -13.75 -1.20
CA MET A 94 -3.67 -14.65 -0.51
C MET A 94 -3.16 -16.09 -0.60
N VAL A 95 -3.32 -16.83 0.48
CA VAL A 95 -2.86 -18.21 0.63
C VAL A 95 -4.01 -19.11 1.07
N CYS A 96 -3.97 -20.36 0.65
CA CYS A 96 -4.90 -21.37 1.12
C CYS A 96 -4.53 -21.77 2.54
N CYS A 97 -5.45 -21.61 3.50
CA CYS A 97 -5.21 -21.91 4.90
C CYS A 97 -6.33 -22.77 5.48
N HIS A 98 -5.96 -23.76 6.29
CA HIS A 98 -6.93 -24.53 7.08
C HIS A 98 -7.55 -23.61 8.16
N PRO A 99 -8.86 -23.70 8.46
CA PRO A 99 -9.53 -22.79 9.41
C PRO A 99 -8.86 -22.73 10.79
N GLU A 100 -8.36 -23.86 11.30
CA GLU A 100 -7.67 -23.96 12.59
C GLU A 100 -6.32 -23.24 12.63
N GLN A 101 -5.72 -22.97 11.47
CA GLN A 101 -4.44 -22.28 11.32
C GLN A 101 -4.61 -20.76 11.13
N VAL A 102 -5.86 -20.29 10.98
CA VAL A 102 -6.14 -18.86 10.82
C VAL A 102 -6.17 -18.18 12.17
N GLN A 103 -5.30 -17.19 12.34
CA GLN A 103 -5.25 -16.34 13.52
C GLN A 103 -6.19 -15.15 13.37
N HIS A 104 -6.84 -14.80 14.48
CA HIS A 104 -7.69 -13.62 14.52
C HIS A 104 -6.86 -12.35 14.22
N PRO A 105 -7.32 -11.42 13.37
CA PRO A 105 -6.55 -10.24 12.97
C PRO A 105 -6.02 -9.40 14.15
N LYS A 106 -6.79 -9.32 15.23
CA LYS A 106 -6.39 -8.65 16.50
C LYS A 106 -5.12 -9.22 17.15
N LEU A 107 -4.73 -10.45 16.84
CA LEU A 107 -3.50 -11.07 17.34
C LEU A 107 -2.30 -10.79 16.43
N VAL A 108 -2.55 -10.68 15.12
CA VAL A 108 -1.52 -10.45 14.11
C VAL A 108 -1.13 -8.98 14.03
N PHE A 109 -2.11 -8.08 14.02
CA PHE A 109 -1.92 -6.64 13.82
C PHE A 109 -2.00 -5.85 15.13
N ARG A 110 -1.39 -6.37 16.21
CA ARG A 110 -1.32 -5.59 17.45
C ARG A 110 -0.42 -4.37 17.23
N PRO A 111 -0.92 -3.13 17.41
CA PRO A 111 -0.03 -1.98 17.44
C PRO A 111 0.96 -2.18 18.58
N TYR A 112 2.25 -2.05 18.27
CA TYR A 112 3.29 -2.06 19.29
C TYR A 112 3.04 -0.88 20.22
N ARG A 113 2.52 -1.16 21.42
CA ARG A 113 2.34 -0.14 22.44
C ARG A 113 3.74 0.16 22.98
N HIS A 114 4.31 1.28 22.58
CA HIS A 114 5.53 1.78 23.20
C HIS A 114 5.21 1.98 24.68
N GLN A 115 5.65 1.06 25.53
CA GLN A 115 5.64 1.25 26.96
C GLN A 115 6.62 2.39 27.20
N ARG A 116 6.09 3.60 27.38
CA ARG A 116 6.87 4.69 27.95
C ARG A 116 7.09 4.28 29.40
N THR A 117 8.19 3.58 29.65
CA THR A 117 8.74 3.46 30.99
C THR A 117 9.24 4.84 31.36
N ASP A 118 8.33 5.69 31.84
CA ASP A 118 8.67 6.89 32.58
C ASP A 118 9.22 6.42 33.94
N PHE A 119 10.48 5.98 33.93
CA PHE A 119 11.32 6.00 35.11
C PHE A 119 11.99 7.37 35.12
N TYR A 120 11.50 8.26 35.98
CA TYR A 120 12.26 9.11 36.92
C TYR A 120 11.32 10.14 37.54
#